data_AF-A0A5P1MA77-F1
#
_entry.id   AF-A0A5P1MA77-F1
#
_cell.length_a   1.000
_cell.length_b   1.000
_cell.length_c   1.000
_cell.angle_alpha   90.00
_cell.angle_beta   90.00
_cell.angle_gamma   90.00
#
_symmetry.space_group_name_H-M   'P 1'
#
loop_
_entity.id
_entity.type
_entity.pdbx_description
1 polymer ?
#
loop_
_entity_poly.entity_id
_entity_poly.type
_entity_poly.pdbx_seq_one_letter_code
_entity_poly.pdbx_strand_id
1 'polypeptide(L)'
;SLSVDTACSSSLVAVHLACQSLINGESTLAIAAGVNLILTPDVTQTFAQAGMMSEVGRCQTFDEGADGYVRGEGCGVVLLKPLTQAERDGDKILAVIHGSAVNQDGRSNGLTAPNGRSQQAVIHQALAQAGITAADLDYVEAHGTGT
;
A
#
# COMPACT_ATOMS: atom_id res chain seq x y z
N SER A 1 7.48 4.35 18.57
CA SER A 1 6.07 4.03 18.24
C SER A 1 5.47 5.23 17.53
N LEU A 2 4.78 5.02 16.41
CA LEU A 2 4.15 6.07 15.62
C LEU A 2 2.90 5.53 14.92
N SER A 3 2.05 6.43 14.44
CA SER A 3 0.95 6.13 13.53
C SER A 3 1.10 7.03 12.30
N VAL A 4 0.75 6.49 11.13
CA VAL A 4 0.86 7.18 9.84
C VAL A 4 -0.50 7.18 9.15
N ASP A 5 -0.87 8.33 8.60
CA ASP A 5 -2.07 8.49 7.79
C ASP A 5 -1.66 9.06 6.44
N THR A 6 -1.79 8.23 5.41
CA THR A 6 -1.66 8.58 3.99
C THR A 6 -2.89 8.12 3.24
N ALA A 7 -4.06 8.12 3.89
CA ALA A 7 -5.30 7.55 3.38
C ALA A 7 -5.11 6.08 2.92
N CYS A 8 -5.43 5.78 1.66
CA CYS A 8 -5.48 4.42 1.11
C CYS A 8 -4.13 3.67 1.17
N SER A 9 -2.99 4.37 1.19
CA SER A 9 -1.66 3.75 1.21
C SER A 9 -1.10 3.51 2.61
N SER A 10 -1.82 3.88 3.68
CA SER A 10 -1.29 3.96 5.05
C SER A 10 -0.59 2.67 5.53
N SER A 11 -1.16 1.50 5.25
CA SER A 11 -0.59 0.22 5.65
C SER A 11 0.74 -0.08 4.94
N LEU A 12 0.85 0.21 3.63
CA LEU A 12 2.09 0.03 2.88
C LEU A 12 3.16 1.07 3.27
N VAL A 13 2.76 2.30 3.57
CA VAL A 13 3.68 3.32 4.10
C VAL A 13 4.19 2.91 5.49
N ALA A 14 3.36 2.32 6.35
CA ALA A 14 3.79 1.77 7.63
C ALA A 14 4.83 0.65 7.45
N VAL A 15 4.63 -0.26 6.48
CA VAL A 15 5.62 -1.30 6.12
C VAL A 15 6.92 -0.67 5.62
N HIS A 16 6.84 0.33 4.73
CA HIS A 16 8.02 1.03 4.23
C HIS A 16 8.83 1.66 5.38
N LEU A 17 8.17 2.40 6.29
CA LEU A 17 8.85 3.02 7.44
C LEU A 17 9.46 1.97 8.38
N ALA A 18 8.80 0.84 8.58
CA ALA A 18 9.33 -0.27 9.36
C ALA A 18 10.60 -0.86 8.70
N CYS A 19 10.59 -1.08 7.38
CA CYS A 19 11.78 -1.48 6.63
C CYS A 19 12.92 -0.47 6.78
N GLN A 20 12.64 0.83 6.63
CA GLN A 20 13.65 1.87 6.79
C GLN A 20 14.25 1.91 8.21
N SER A 21 13.42 1.75 9.25
CA SER A 21 13.88 1.68 10.63
C SER A 21 14.81 0.49 10.88
N LEU A 22 14.51 -0.67 10.28
CA LEU A 22 15.38 -1.86 10.34
C LEU A 22 16.69 -1.67 9.58
N ILE A 23 16.62 -1.11 8.37
CA ILE A 23 17.80 -0.87 7.51
C ILE A 23 18.76 0.15 8.15
N ASN A 24 18.21 1.20 8.76
CA ASN A 24 18.98 2.24 9.42
C ASN A 24 19.48 1.83 10.83
N GLY A 25 19.07 0.65 11.32
CA GLY A 25 19.46 0.16 12.64
C GLY A 25 18.77 0.89 13.81
N GLU A 26 17.71 1.65 13.55
CA GLU A 26 16.88 2.26 14.59
C GLU A 26 16.06 1.21 15.35
N SER A 27 15.73 0.10 14.67
CA SER A 27 15.04 -1.06 15.24
C SER A 27 15.75 -2.36 14.82
N THR A 28 15.68 -3.38 15.68
CA THR A 28 16.13 -4.75 15.34
C THR A 28 14.97 -5.67 14.95
N LEU A 29 13.76 -5.26 15.28
CA LEU A 29 12.50 -5.93 14.97
C LEU A 29 11.42 -4.84 14.83
N ALA A 30 10.51 -4.97 13.88
CA ALA A 30 9.46 -3.98 13.66
C ALA A 30 8.11 -4.65 13.44
N ILE A 31 7.06 -4.10 14.06
CA ILE A 31 5.67 -4.47 13.77
C ILE A 31 5.11 -3.38 12.85
N ALA A 32 4.62 -3.78 11.68
CA ALA A 32 3.87 -2.92 10.79
C ALA A 32 2.43 -3.42 10.71
N ALA A 33 1.48 -2.50 10.85
CA ALA A 33 0.06 -2.83 10.91
C ALA A 33 -0.77 -1.80 10.15
N GLY A 34 -1.94 -2.22 9.69
CA GLY A 34 -2.99 -1.37 9.14
C GLY A 34 -4.35 -1.84 9.61
N VAL A 35 -5.24 -0.90 9.91
CA VAL A 35 -6.61 -1.17 10.33
C VAL A 35 -7.56 -0.17 9.69
N ASN A 36 -8.72 -0.64 9.23
CA ASN A 36 -9.82 0.19 8.76
C ASN A 36 -11.15 -0.38 9.26
N LEU A 37 -11.96 0.46 9.90
CA LEU A 37 -13.30 0.14 10.36
C LEU A 37 -14.28 1.24 9.91
N ILE A 38 -15.48 0.84 9.53
CA ILE A 38 -16.57 1.68 9.06
C ILE A 38 -17.60 1.77 10.19
N LEU A 39 -17.27 2.61 11.19
CA LEU A 39 -18.06 2.70 12.42
C LEU A 39 -19.26 3.65 12.30
N THR A 40 -19.26 4.54 11.31
CA THR A 40 -20.33 5.51 11.07
C THR A 40 -20.61 5.62 9.57
N PRO A 41 -21.83 6.04 9.17
CA PRO A 41 -22.18 6.17 7.76
C PRO A 41 -21.59 7.43 7.11
N ASP A 42 -21.14 8.42 7.90
CA ASP A 42 -20.80 9.77 7.43
C ASP A 42 -19.73 9.78 6.33
N VAL A 43 -18.67 9.00 6.50
CA VAL A 43 -17.59 8.89 5.50
C VAL A 43 -18.10 8.23 4.22
N THR A 44 -18.93 7.20 4.34
CA THR A 44 -19.53 6.54 3.16
C THR A 44 -20.45 7.50 2.41
N GLN A 45 -21.28 8.27 3.12
CA GLN A 45 -22.14 9.29 2.51
C GLN A 45 -21.32 10.37 1.81
N THR A 46 -20.21 10.82 2.42
CA THR A 46 -19.31 11.82 1.84
C THR A 46 -18.68 11.31 0.54
N PHE A 47 -18.21 10.06 0.52
CA PHE A 47 -17.64 9.46 -0.71
C PHE A 47 -18.69 9.20 -1.79
N ALA A 48 -19.92 8.84 -1.42
CA ALA A 48 -21.03 8.71 -2.37
C ALA A 48 -21.38 10.07 -3.00
N GLN A 49 -21.47 11.14 -2.20
CA GLN A 49 -21.70 12.50 -2.70
C GLN A 49 -20.57 13.01 -3.59
N ALA A 50 -19.34 12.56 -3.35
CA ALA A 50 -18.18 12.85 -4.18
C ALA A 50 -18.10 11.98 -5.45
N GLY A 51 -19.04 11.07 -5.69
CA GLY A 51 -19.08 10.19 -6.87
C GLY A 51 -18.00 9.12 -6.87
N MET A 52 -17.49 8.70 -5.71
CA MET A 52 -16.41 7.70 -5.61
C MET A 52 -16.92 6.26 -5.43
N MET A 53 -18.19 6.10 -5.04
CA MET A 53 -18.77 4.81 -4.68
C MET A 53 -19.44 4.16 -5.89
N SER A 54 -19.19 2.86 -6.10
CA SER A 54 -19.87 2.06 -7.12
C SER A 54 -21.37 1.92 -6.84
N GLU A 55 -22.21 2.09 -7.85
CA GLU A 55 -23.66 1.91 -7.74
C GLU A 55 -24.04 0.42 -7.72
N VAL A 56 -23.22 -0.43 -8.36
CA VAL A 56 -23.43 -1.88 -8.39
C VAL A 56 -22.86 -2.62 -7.18
N GLY A 57 -22.20 -1.90 -6.27
CA GLY A 57 -21.78 -2.43 -4.97
C GLY A 57 -20.56 -3.35 -5.01
N ARG A 58 -19.66 -3.19 -5.99
CA ARG A 58 -18.39 -3.93 -6.05
C ARG A 58 -17.31 -3.11 -6.76
N CYS A 59 -16.04 -3.33 -6.42
CA CYS A 59 -14.93 -2.80 -7.21
C CYS A 59 -14.82 -3.62 -8.51
N GLN A 60 -15.18 -3.04 -9.66
CA GLN A 60 -15.04 -3.70 -10.96
C GLN A 60 -13.65 -3.44 -11.56
N THR A 61 -12.63 -3.95 -10.89
CA THR A 61 -11.23 -3.71 -11.25
C THR A 61 -10.91 -4.15 -12.68
N PHE A 62 -10.47 -3.19 -13.51
CA PHE A 62 -10.14 -3.38 -14.94
C PHE A 62 -11.32 -3.72 -15.86
N ASP A 63 -12.55 -3.56 -15.40
CA ASP A 63 -13.77 -3.77 -16.19
C ASP A 63 -14.14 -2.49 -16.96
N GLU A 64 -14.75 -2.62 -18.14
CA GLU A 64 -15.26 -1.47 -18.91
C GLU A 64 -16.41 -0.75 -18.17
N GLY A 65 -17.19 -1.48 -17.38
CA GLY A 65 -18.31 -0.94 -16.61
C GLY A 65 -17.92 -0.41 -15.23
N ALA A 66 -16.63 -0.17 -14.96
CA ALA A 66 -16.17 0.30 -13.66
C ALA A 66 -16.67 1.72 -13.36
N ASP A 67 -17.33 1.88 -12.21
CA ASP A 67 -18.07 3.09 -11.84
C ASP A 67 -17.68 3.65 -10.47
N GLY A 68 -16.70 3.05 -9.79
CA GLY A 68 -16.29 3.40 -8.44
C GLY A 68 -15.84 2.20 -7.62
N TYR A 69 -15.52 2.46 -6.36
CA TYR A 69 -15.11 1.41 -5.42
C TYR A 69 -16.17 1.16 -4.34
N VAL A 70 -15.99 0.10 -3.57
CA VAL A 70 -16.73 -0.12 -2.32
C VAL A 70 -15.80 -0.17 -1.13
N ARG A 71 -16.27 0.35 0.01
CA ARG A 71 -15.47 0.36 1.24
C ARG A 71 -15.45 -1.04 1.86
N GLY A 72 -14.29 -1.45 2.35
CA GLY A 72 -14.11 -2.69 3.10
C GLY A 72 -13.50 -2.42 4.47
N GLU A 73 -13.74 -3.32 5.42
CA GLU A 73 -13.11 -3.33 6.74
C GLU A 73 -12.00 -4.38 6.80
N GLY A 74 -11.01 -4.15 7.66
CA GLY A 74 -9.94 -5.12 7.85
C GLY A 74 -8.87 -4.67 8.82
N CYS A 75 -8.12 -5.64 9.34
CA CYS A 75 -6.94 -5.42 10.15
C CYS A 75 -5.86 -6.43 9.73
N GLY A 76 -4.65 -5.94 9.49
CA GLY A 76 -3.50 -6.75 9.10
C GLY A 76 -2.26 -6.33 9.87
N VAL A 77 -1.45 -7.30 10.26
CA VAL A 77 -0.20 -7.08 11.01
C VAL A 77 0.88 -8.01 10.45
N VAL A 78 2.07 -7.47 10.25
CA VAL A 78 3.28 -8.22 9.90
C VAL A 78 4.40 -7.92 10.89
N LEU A 79 5.18 -8.94 11.20
CA LEU A 79 6.42 -8.81 11.95
C LEU A 79 7.59 -8.85 10.98
N LEU A 80 8.45 -7.84 11.03
CA LEU A 80 9.57 -7.64 10.13
C LEU A 80 10.89 -7.71 10.91
N LYS A 81 11.88 -8.36 10.30
CA LYS A 81 13.21 -8.58 10.84
C LYS A 81 14.23 -8.60 9.70
N PRO A 82 15.48 -8.15 9.91
CA PRO A 82 16.54 -8.35 8.92
C PRO A 82 16.70 -9.85 8.59
N LEU A 83 16.73 -10.19 7.30
CA LEU A 83 16.73 -11.59 6.83
C LEU A 83 17.84 -12.42 7.49
N THR A 84 19.06 -11.91 7.51
CA THR A 84 20.20 -12.62 8.12
C THR A 84 20.01 -12.90 9.61
N GLN A 85 19.21 -12.10 10.32
CA GLN A 85 18.90 -12.32 11.72
C GLN A 85 17.76 -13.32 11.88
N ALA A 86 16.74 -13.26 11.02
CA ALA A 86 15.67 -14.26 10.99
C ALA A 86 16.21 -15.67 10.72
N GLU A 87 17.15 -15.80 9.78
CA GLU A 87 17.83 -17.07 9.47
C GLU A 87 18.66 -17.57 10.66
N ARG A 88 19.44 -16.69 11.29
CA ARG A 88 20.25 -17.02 12.48
C ARG A 88 19.40 -17.50 13.65
N ASP A 89 18.25 -16.87 13.85
CA ASP A 89 17.36 -17.17 14.96
C ASP A 89 16.42 -18.36 14.65
N GLY A 90 16.43 -18.88 13.43
CA GLY A 90 15.59 -19.99 13.00
C GLY A 90 14.12 -19.62 12.85
N ASP A 91 13.83 -18.34 12.58
CA ASP A 91 12.48 -17.83 12.42
C ASP A 91 11.80 -18.41 11.17
N LYS A 92 10.48 -18.63 11.23
CA LYS A 92 9.69 -18.97 10.04
C LYS A 92 9.55 -17.74 9.14
N ILE A 93 10.27 -17.73 8.03
CA ILE A 93 10.20 -16.66 7.02
C ILE A 93 9.04 -16.94 6.06
N LEU A 94 8.05 -16.03 6.01
CA LEU A 94 6.90 -16.15 5.11
C LEU A 94 7.18 -15.57 3.71
N ALA A 95 7.91 -14.46 3.65
CA ALA A 95 8.32 -13.76 2.44
C ALA A 95 9.50 -12.83 2.74
N VAL A 96 10.17 -12.35 1.70
CA VAL A 96 11.26 -11.36 1.79
C VAL A 96 10.84 -10.08 1.06
N ILE A 97 10.96 -8.93 1.73
CA ILE A 97 10.73 -7.63 1.11
C ILE A 97 12.07 -7.18 0.50
N HIS A 98 12.18 -7.25 -0.83
CA HIS A 98 13.41 -6.87 -1.53
C HIS A 98 13.59 -5.35 -1.63
N GLY A 99 12.51 -4.58 -1.77
CA GLY A 99 12.54 -3.11 -1.86
C GLY A 99 11.16 -2.49 -1.65
N SER A 100 11.12 -1.21 -1.27
CA SER A 100 9.86 -0.48 -1.07
C SER A 100 10.05 1.03 -1.27
N ALA A 101 9.12 1.69 -1.95
CA ALA A 101 9.23 3.13 -2.20
C ALA A 101 7.92 3.85 -1.91
N VAL A 102 8.04 5.13 -1.58
CA VAL A 102 6.92 6.06 -1.36
C VAL A 102 7.25 7.36 -2.09
N ASN A 103 6.26 7.93 -2.78
CA ASN A 103 6.34 9.28 -3.34
C ASN A 103 4.97 9.96 -3.26
N GLN A 104 4.79 11.05 -4.02
CA GLN A 104 3.56 11.82 -4.08
C GLN A 104 3.21 12.18 -5.53
N ASP A 105 1.91 12.31 -5.81
CA ASP A 105 1.39 12.63 -7.13
C ASP A 105 1.76 14.05 -7.59
N GLY A 106 2.07 14.93 -6.63
CA GLY A 106 2.46 16.31 -6.89
C GLY A 106 1.33 17.10 -7.54
N ARG A 107 1.67 17.90 -8.57
CA ARG A 107 0.65 18.66 -9.33
C ARG A 107 0.00 17.75 -10.37
N SER A 108 -1.24 17.35 -10.14
CA SER A 108 -2.08 16.57 -11.06
C SER A 108 -3.35 17.34 -11.50
N ASN A 109 -4.28 16.68 -12.20
CA ASN A 109 -5.52 17.29 -12.72
C ASN A 109 -6.57 17.63 -11.64
N GLY A 110 -6.27 17.36 -10.37
CA GLY A 110 -7.13 17.65 -9.22
C GLY A 110 -6.53 17.01 -7.98
N LEU A 111 -6.92 17.48 -6.78
CA LEU A 111 -6.33 17.01 -5.53
C LEU A 111 -6.43 15.47 -5.35
N THR A 112 -7.49 14.86 -5.87
CA THR A 112 -7.75 13.41 -5.80
C THR A 112 -7.42 12.68 -7.09
N ALA A 113 -6.97 13.39 -8.14
CA ALA A 113 -6.71 12.79 -9.44
C ALA A 113 -5.33 12.10 -9.43
N PRO A 114 -5.26 10.79 -9.75
CA PRO A 114 -4.01 10.05 -9.74
C PRO A 114 -3.03 10.56 -10.80
N ASN A 115 -1.73 10.42 -10.55
CA ASN A 115 -0.68 10.77 -11.52
C ASN A 115 0.10 9.55 -12.02
N GLY A 116 -0.18 9.12 -13.25
CA GLY A 116 0.47 7.95 -13.84
C GLY A 116 2.01 8.03 -13.93
N ARG A 117 2.59 9.23 -14.11
CA ARG A 117 4.06 9.39 -14.11
C ARG A 117 4.65 9.20 -12.72
N SER A 118 3.97 9.72 -11.69
CA SER A 118 4.37 9.52 -10.29
C SER A 118 4.26 8.05 -9.90
N GLN A 119 3.21 7.35 -10.33
CA GLN A 119 3.06 5.91 -10.13
C GLN A 119 4.19 5.10 -10.81
N GLN A 120 4.52 5.41 -12.06
CA GLN A 120 5.67 4.78 -12.73
C GLN A 120 6.97 5.04 -11.97
N ALA A 121 7.20 6.27 -11.50
CA ALA A 121 8.40 6.63 -10.77
C ALA A 121 8.55 5.86 -9.46
N VAL A 122 7.48 5.70 -8.66
CA VAL A 122 7.56 4.94 -7.41
C VAL A 122 7.79 3.45 -7.65
N ILE A 123 7.18 2.88 -8.70
CA ILE A 123 7.39 1.48 -9.09
C ILE A 123 8.85 1.28 -9.51
N HIS A 124 9.40 2.15 -10.37
CA HIS A 124 10.81 2.06 -10.78
C HIS A 124 11.77 2.22 -9.60
N GLN A 125 11.46 3.10 -8.65
CA GLN A 125 12.26 3.26 -7.45
C GLN A 125 12.23 2.00 -6.57
N ALA A 126 11.06 1.37 -6.39
CA ALA A 126 10.94 0.14 -5.63
C ALA A 126 11.73 -1.02 -6.29
N LEU A 127 11.64 -1.16 -7.61
CA LEU A 127 12.42 -2.14 -8.39
C LEU A 127 13.93 -1.89 -8.27
N ALA A 128 14.36 -0.64 -8.39
CA ALA A 128 15.77 -0.26 -8.26
C ALA A 128 16.31 -0.59 -6.85
N GLN A 129 15.54 -0.32 -5.80
CA GLN A 129 15.92 -0.70 -4.43
C GLN A 129 15.95 -2.21 -4.23
N ALA A 130 15.05 -2.94 -4.89
CA ALA A 130 15.02 -4.40 -4.87
C ALA A 130 16.15 -5.04 -5.69
N GLY A 131 16.83 -4.27 -6.54
CA GLY A 131 17.88 -4.78 -7.42
C GLY A 131 17.36 -5.70 -8.53
N ILE A 132 16.09 -5.56 -8.92
CA ILE A 132 15.43 -6.39 -9.94
C ILE A 132 14.85 -5.53 -11.07
N THR A 133 14.47 -6.16 -12.16
CA THR A 133 13.81 -5.56 -13.32
C THR A 133 12.34 -5.94 -13.37
N ALA A 134 11.55 -5.24 -14.18
CA ALA A 134 10.13 -5.58 -14.38
C ALA A 134 9.94 -6.97 -15.01
N ALA A 135 10.95 -7.50 -15.72
CA ALA A 135 10.89 -8.84 -16.31
C ALA A 135 11.03 -9.97 -15.29
N ASP A 136 11.50 -9.65 -14.07
CA ASP A 136 11.64 -10.60 -12.97
C ASP A 136 10.33 -10.74 -12.15
N LEU A 137 9.27 -10.00 -12.50
CA LEU A 137 7.99 -10.03 -11.80
C LEU A 137 7.01 -11.03 -12.44
N ASP A 138 6.53 -11.98 -11.65
CA ASP A 138 5.49 -12.93 -12.06
C ASP A 138 4.07 -12.39 -11.79
N TYR A 139 3.91 -11.48 -10.82
CA TYR A 139 2.62 -11.03 -10.33
C TYR A 139 2.65 -9.57 -9.87
N VAL A 140 1.53 -8.87 -10.05
CA VAL A 140 1.31 -7.49 -9.56
C VAL A 140 -0.04 -7.43 -8.85
N GLU A 141 -0.02 -7.23 -7.54
CA GLU A 141 -1.21 -6.84 -6.77
C GLU A 141 -1.46 -5.34 -6.98
N ALA A 142 -2.42 -5.00 -7.83
CA ALA A 142 -2.71 -3.61 -8.17
C ALA A 142 -3.62 -2.93 -7.13
N HIS A 143 -3.58 -1.58 -7.07
CA HIS A 143 -4.52 -0.82 -6.23
C HIS A 143 -5.98 -1.05 -6.63
N GLY A 144 -6.23 -1.05 -7.95
CA GLY A 144 -7.40 -1.69 -8.54
C GLY A 144 -8.76 -1.22 -8.03
N THR A 145 -8.97 0.07 -7.84
CA THR A 145 -10.22 0.61 -7.26
C THR A 145 -11.47 0.40 -8.12
N GLY A 146 -11.33 0.14 -9.42
CA GLY A 146 -12.46 0.00 -10.34
C GLY A 146 -13.05 1.36 -10.74
N THR A 147 -12.21 2.26 -11.24
CA THR A 147 -12.52 3.66 -11.59
C THR A 147 -11.98 4.02 -12.96
#